data_AF-A0A7S3RU25-F1
#
_entry.id   AF-A0A7S3RU25-F1
#
_cell.length_a   1.000
_cell.length_b   1.000
_cell.length_c   1.000
_cell.angle_alpha   90.00
_cell.angle_beta   90.00
_cell.angle_gamma   90.00
#
_symmetry.space_group_name_H-M   'P 1'
#
loop_
_entity.id
_entity.type
_entity.pdbx_description
1 polymer ?
#
loop_
_entity_poly.entity_id
_entity_poly.type
_entity_poly.pdbx_seq_one_letter_code
_entity_poly.pdbx_strand_id
1 'polypeptide(L)'
;SESLKTVHHEYTFTPQEGIDAICDVIYHLETFDVTTIRASTPMYLMARRIRASGVKMVLSGEGADEIFGGYLYFHKAPNAQEFHEENVRKIKQLHLYDCLRANKAMMAWGVEARVPFLDRRFMEVAMSFNVKQKMCVDEAGKKRVEKWVLRKAFDVAPPRAYLPHHALYRQ
;
A
#
# COMPACT_ATOMS: atom_id res chain seq x y z
N SER A 1 1.85 -4.39 -16.56
CA SER A 1 2.20 -3.26 -17.46
C SER A 1 1.44 -3.39 -18.78
N GLU A 2 1.50 -4.53 -19.46
CA GLU A 2 0.84 -4.74 -20.76
C GLU A 2 -0.65 -4.36 -20.80
N SER A 3 -1.41 -4.72 -19.76
CA SER A 3 -2.84 -4.38 -19.65
C SER A 3 -3.12 -2.88 -19.54
N LEU A 4 -2.20 -2.12 -18.92
CA LEU A 4 -2.34 -0.68 -18.66
C LEU A 4 -1.61 0.18 -19.69
N LYS A 5 -0.89 -0.44 -20.64
CA LYS A 5 -0.09 0.23 -21.68
C LYS A 5 0.87 1.28 -21.12
N THR A 6 1.48 1.00 -19.96
CA THR A 6 2.45 1.90 -19.33
C THR A 6 3.88 1.60 -19.81
N VAL A 7 4.72 2.62 -19.91
CA VAL A 7 6.17 2.43 -20.01
C VAL A 7 6.66 1.89 -18.67
N HIS A 8 7.06 0.62 -18.64
CA HIS A 8 7.45 -0.07 -17.41
C HIS A 8 8.96 -0.12 -17.26
N HIS A 9 9.42 0.19 -16.05
CA HIS A 9 10.83 0.16 -15.69
C HIS A 9 11.00 -0.86 -14.57
N GLU A 10 11.61 -2.00 -14.89
CA GLU A 10 11.99 -2.99 -13.89
C GLU A 10 13.39 -2.65 -13.36
N TYR A 11 13.56 -2.77 -12.05
CA TYR A 11 14.85 -2.59 -11.40
C TYR A 11 15.12 -3.75 -10.46
N THR A 12 16.25 -4.41 -10.68
CA THR A 12 16.78 -5.44 -9.79
C THR A 12 17.96 -4.87 -9.03
N PHE A 13 18.00 -5.10 -7.72
CA PHE A 13 19.15 -4.82 -6.88
C PHE A 13 19.68 -6.13 -6.29
N THR A 14 20.97 -6.17 -6.01
CA THR A 14 21.63 -7.32 -5.39
C THR A 14 21.46 -7.31 -3.88
N PRO A 15 21.55 -8.47 -3.20
CA PRO A 15 21.58 -8.50 -1.73
C PRO A 15 22.67 -7.60 -1.15
N GLN A 16 23.83 -7.51 -1.79
CA GLN A 16 24.94 -6.66 -1.34
C GLN A 16 24.59 -5.17 -1.43
N GLU A 17 24.01 -4.70 -2.54
CA GLU A 17 23.51 -3.31 -2.64
C GLU A 17 22.48 -3.00 -1.55
N GLY A 18 21.65 -3.99 -1.19
CA GLY A 18 20.71 -3.89 -0.09
C GLY A 18 21.41 -3.72 1.27
N ILE A 19 22.42 -4.54 1.55
CA ILE A 19 23.22 -4.49 2.79
C ILE A 19 23.96 -3.16 2.91
N ASP A 20 24.63 -2.73 1.83
CA ASP A 20 25.43 -1.51 1.81
C ASP A 20 24.56 -0.26 2.05
N ALA A 21 23.30 -0.28 1.61
CA ALA A 21 22.37 0.83 1.80
C ALA A 21 21.77 0.91 3.21
N ILE A 22 21.93 -0.09 4.09
CA ILE A 22 21.23 -0.14 5.38
C ILE A 22 21.53 1.08 6.25
N CYS A 23 22.79 1.50 6.32
CA CYS A 23 23.19 2.65 7.14
C CYS A 23 22.52 3.95 6.66
N ASP A 24 22.52 4.20 5.35
CA ASP A 24 21.88 5.37 4.77
C ASP A 24 20.36 5.31 4.93
N VAL A 25 19.76 4.13 4.79
CA VAL A 25 18.32 3.92 5.00
C VAL A 25 17.96 4.26 6.45
N ILE A 26 18.68 3.75 7.44
CA ILE A 26 18.43 4.07 8.86
C ILE A 26 18.59 5.58 9.11
N TYR A 27 19.65 6.18 8.56
CA TYR A 27 19.90 7.62 8.66
C TYR A 27 18.71 8.44 8.12
N HIS A 28 18.23 8.12 6.92
CA HIS A 28 17.13 8.85 6.30
C HIS A 28 15.78 8.61 6.98
N LEU A 29 15.51 7.38 7.44
CA LEU A 29 14.23 7.06 8.09
C LEU A 29 14.14 7.56 9.53
N GLU A 30 15.27 7.66 10.23
CA GLU A 30 15.37 7.99 11.65
C GLU A 30 14.59 6.98 12.53
N THR A 31 14.65 5.69 12.20
CA THR A 31 14.02 4.61 12.96
C THR A 31 14.89 3.36 12.99
N PHE A 32 14.70 2.55 14.03
CA PHE A 32 15.34 1.24 14.20
C PHE A 32 14.34 0.07 14.04
N ASP A 33 13.08 0.36 13.67
CA ASP A 33 12.08 -0.68 13.47
C ASP A 33 12.45 -1.61 12.29
N VAL A 34 12.59 -2.89 12.58
CA VAL A 34 13.07 -3.91 11.64
C VAL A 34 12.15 -4.03 10.42
N THR A 35 10.83 -3.96 10.62
CA THR A 35 9.86 -4.08 9.53
C THR A 35 9.97 -2.90 8.58
N THR A 36 10.08 -1.70 9.14
CA THR A 36 10.19 -0.44 8.40
C THR A 36 11.50 -0.39 7.62
N ILE A 37 12.64 -0.75 8.23
CA ILE A 37 13.93 -0.78 7.53
C ILE A 37 13.90 -1.78 6.37
N ARG A 38 13.44 -3.02 6.60
CA ARG A 38 13.36 -4.06 5.57
C ARG A 38 12.53 -3.63 4.35
N ALA A 39 11.38 -3.00 4.58
CA ALA A 39 10.52 -2.53 3.49
C ALA A 39 11.07 -1.27 2.79
N SER A 40 11.83 -0.45 3.51
CA SER A 40 12.33 0.83 2.99
C SER A 40 13.59 0.72 2.16
N THR A 41 14.47 -0.25 2.44
CA THR A 41 15.71 -0.45 1.65
C THR A 41 15.45 -0.57 0.14
N PRO A 42 14.54 -1.45 -0.35
CA PRO A 42 14.25 -1.52 -1.78
C PRO A 42 13.60 -0.23 -2.30
N MET A 43 12.77 0.43 -1.49
CA MET A 43 12.10 1.67 -1.89
C MET A 43 13.09 2.84 -2.01
N TYR A 44 14.07 2.93 -1.14
CA TYR A 44 15.19 3.87 -1.20
C TYR A 44 16.03 3.67 -2.48
N LEU A 45 16.38 2.43 -2.78
CA LEU A 45 17.14 2.10 -4.00
C LEU A 45 16.32 2.38 -5.27
N MET A 46 15.01 2.11 -5.23
CA MET A 46 14.08 2.45 -6.31
C MET A 46 13.97 3.96 -6.51
N ALA A 47 13.86 4.75 -5.44
CA ALA A 47 13.80 6.21 -5.49
C ALA A 47 15.04 6.82 -6.15
N ARG A 48 16.24 6.27 -5.87
CA ARG A 48 17.49 6.65 -6.56
C ARG A 48 17.38 6.51 -8.08
N ARG A 49 16.81 5.40 -8.54
CA ARG A 49 16.61 5.13 -9.98
C ARG A 49 15.52 5.99 -10.61
N ILE A 50 14.41 6.21 -9.90
CA ILE A 50 13.35 7.13 -10.34
C ILE A 50 13.90 8.55 -10.51
N ARG A 51 14.71 9.02 -9.56
CA ARG A 51 15.35 10.34 -9.68
C ARG A 51 16.29 10.40 -10.88
N ALA A 52 17.08 9.35 -11.11
CA ALA A 52 18.01 9.29 -12.23
C ALA A 52 17.31 9.29 -13.61
N SER A 53 16.05 8.84 -13.70
CA SER A 53 15.25 8.95 -14.93
C SER A 53 14.62 10.35 -15.13
N GLY A 54 14.82 11.27 -14.18
CA GLY A 54 14.27 12.63 -14.23
C GLY A 54 12.86 12.76 -13.66
N VAL A 55 12.26 11.66 -13.18
CA VAL A 55 10.95 11.68 -12.53
C VAL A 55 11.08 12.27 -11.12
N LYS A 56 10.20 13.23 -10.81
CA LYS A 56 10.21 13.96 -9.52
C LYS A 56 9.04 13.61 -8.61
N MET A 57 8.01 12.93 -9.12
CA MET A 57 6.81 12.59 -8.37
C MET A 57 6.25 11.24 -8.81
N VAL A 58 5.78 10.44 -7.86
CA VAL A 58 5.09 9.17 -8.11
C VAL A 58 3.83 9.02 -7.25
N LEU A 59 2.90 8.18 -7.70
CA LEU A 59 1.75 7.75 -6.92
C LEU A 59 2.04 6.39 -6.27
N SER A 60 1.71 6.25 -4.99
CA SER A 60 1.82 4.99 -4.24
C SER A 60 0.48 4.55 -3.66
N GLY A 61 0.35 3.24 -3.41
CA GLY A 61 -0.86 2.60 -2.90
C GLY A 61 -0.97 2.55 -1.36
N GLU A 62 -0.07 3.21 -0.63
CA GLU A 62 -0.08 3.25 0.84
C GLU A 62 -1.43 3.71 1.40
N GLY A 63 -1.86 3.13 2.52
CA GLY A 63 -3.14 3.44 3.16
C GLY A 63 -4.29 2.50 2.77
N ALA A 64 -4.18 1.79 1.65
CA ALA A 64 -5.25 0.89 1.20
C ALA A 64 -5.51 -0.25 2.19
N ASP A 65 -4.44 -0.84 2.75
CA ASP A 65 -4.55 -1.97 3.67
C ASP A 65 -5.12 -1.54 5.03
N GLU A 66 -4.81 -0.33 5.50
CA GLU A 66 -5.30 0.23 6.76
C GLU A 66 -6.73 0.74 6.68
N ILE A 67 -7.19 1.13 5.48
CA ILE A 67 -8.56 1.59 5.26
C ILE A 67 -9.51 0.41 5.03
N PHE A 68 -9.05 -0.63 4.32
CA PHE A 68 -9.91 -1.73 3.86
C PHE A 68 -9.60 -3.08 4.52
N GLY A 69 -8.69 -3.12 5.49
CA GLY A 69 -8.30 -4.34 6.21
C GLY A 69 -7.64 -5.39 5.31
N GLY A 70 -6.58 -5.00 4.62
CA GLY A 70 -5.90 -5.85 3.64
C GLY A 70 -4.79 -6.74 4.18
N TYR A 71 -4.44 -6.61 5.46
CA TYR A 71 -3.48 -7.51 6.10
C TYR A 71 -4.12 -8.86 6.46
N LEU A 72 -3.36 -9.96 6.34
CA LEU A 72 -3.89 -11.32 6.57
C LEU A 72 -4.52 -11.55 7.95
N TYR A 73 -4.08 -10.82 8.99
CA TYR A 73 -4.67 -10.95 10.33
C TYR A 73 -6.11 -10.42 10.41
N PHE A 74 -6.56 -9.59 9.47
CA PHE A 74 -7.97 -9.17 9.39
C PHE A 74 -8.93 -10.32 9.09
N HIS A 75 -8.46 -11.45 8.54
CA HIS A 75 -9.26 -12.68 8.45
C HIS A 75 -9.65 -13.26 9.81
N LYS A 76 -8.93 -12.88 10.87
CA LYS A 76 -9.17 -13.32 12.25
C LYS A 76 -9.89 -12.26 13.09
N ALA A 77 -10.36 -11.17 12.46
CA ALA A 77 -11.14 -10.17 13.16
C ALA A 77 -12.43 -10.82 13.73
N PRO A 78 -12.69 -10.71 15.03
CA PRO A 78 -13.78 -11.44 15.68
C PRO A 78 -15.16 -10.91 15.28
N ASN A 79 -15.27 -9.61 15.01
CA ASN A 79 -16.50 -8.94 14.61
C ASN A 79 -16.22 -7.63 13.87
N ALA A 80 -17.26 -6.99 13.33
CA ALA A 80 -17.15 -5.76 12.56
C ALA A 80 -16.66 -4.55 13.40
N GLN A 81 -16.96 -4.51 14.70
CA GLN A 81 -16.53 -3.43 15.58
C GLN A 81 -15.01 -3.46 15.76
N GLU A 82 -14.47 -4.61 16.14
CA GLU A 82 -13.03 -4.85 16.32
C GLU A 82 -12.25 -4.63 15.00
N PHE A 83 -12.83 -5.03 13.86
CA PHE A 83 -12.27 -4.72 12.54
C PHE A 83 -12.17 -3.20 12.30
N HIS A 84 -13.21 -2.45 12.67
CA HIS A 84 -13.22 -0.99 12.49
C HIS A 84 -12.24 -0.29 13.42
N GLU A 85 -12.23 -0.68 14.70
CA GLU A 85 -11.33 -0.13 15.71
C GLU A 85 -9.87 -0.36 15.30
N GLU A 86 -9.54 -1.53 14.74
CA GLU A 86 -8.22 -1.83 14.20
C GLU A 86 -7.87 -0.96 12.99
N ASN A 87 -8.79 -0.75 12.03
CA ASN A 87 -8.55 0.19 10.92
C ASN A 87 -8.26 1.62 11.44
N VAL A 88 -9.08 2.11 12.38
CA VAL A 88 -8.89 3.44 12.97
C VAL A 88 -7.54 3.53 13.68
N ARG A 89 -7.16 2.51 14.44
CA ARG A 89 -5.86 2.43 15.12
C ARG A 89 -4.71 2.47 14.13
N LYS A 90 -4.79 1.68 13.05
CA LYS A 90 -3.79 1.61 11.98
C LYS A 90 -3.62 2.95 11.27
N ILE A 91 -4.71 3.59 10.89
CA ILE A 91 -4.69 4.92 10.27
C ILE A 91 -4.05 5.96 11.19
N LYS A 92 -4.38 5.96 12.49
CA LYS A 92 -3.76 6.86 13.48
C LYS A 92 -2.26 6.65 13.61
N GLN A 93 -1.78 5.41 13.45
CA GLN A 93 -0.37 5.07 13.56
C GLN A 93 0.41 5.16 12.25
N LEU A 94 -0.26 5.40 11.12
CA LEU A 94 0.34 5.36 9.78
C LEU A 94 1.55 6.31 9.63
N HIS A 95 1.49 7.46 10.30
CA HIS A 95 2.57 8.45 10.37
C HIS A 95 3.89 7.93 10.98
N LEU A 96 3.85 6.85 11.77
CA LEU A 96 5.02 6.20 12.35
C LEU A 96 5.58 5.07 11.48
N TYR A 97 4.79 4.56 10.53
CA TYR A 97 5.10 3.36 9.75
C TYR A 97 5.10 3.66 8.24
N ASP A 98 4.01 3.36 7.54
CA ASP A 98 3.92 3.40 6.08
C ASP A 98 4.11 4.81 5.49
N CYS A 99 3.53 5.84 6.10
CA CYS A 99 3.78 7.22 5.69
C CYS A 99 5.23 7.65 5.97
N LEU A 100 5.81 7.19 7.09
CA LEU A 100 7.21 7.49 7.43
C LEU A 100 8.14 6.93 6.36
N ARG A 101 8.01 5.64 6.03
CA ARG A 101 8.85 5.04 4.98
C ARG A 101 8.60 5.69 3.63
N ALA A 102 7.34 5.78 3.20
CA ALA A 102 6.97 6.24 1.86
C ALA A 102 7.46 7.66 1.60
N ASN A 103 7.37 8.53 2.60
CA ASN A 103 7.88 9.88 2.50
C ASN A 103 9.41 9.89 2.54
N LYS A 104 10.03 9.40 3.61
CA LYS A 104 11.47 9.61 3.85
C LYS A 104 12.37 8.85 2.87
N ALA A 105 12.03 7.61 2.52
CA ALA A 105 12.86 6.84 1.58
C ALA A 105 12.83 7.43 0.16
N MET A 106 11.69 7.99 -0.26
CA MET A 106 11.55 8.64 -1.57
C MET A 106 12.20 10.03 -1.57
N MET A 107 12.02 10.79 -0.49
CA MET A 107 12.61 12.12 -0.32
C MET A 107 14.13 12.09 -0.14
N ALA A 108 14.72 10.97 0.28
CA ALA A 108 16.18 10.79 0.29
C ALA A 108 16.82 11.04 -1.09
N TRP A 109 16.06 10.84 -2.16
CA TRP A 109 16.48 11.12 -3.55
C TRP A 109 15.67 12.27 -4.19
N GLY A 110 14.95 13.04 -3.38
CA GLY A 110 14.11 14.15 -3.83
C GLY A 110 13.02 13.72 -4.81
N VAL A 111 12.34 12.61 -4.51
CA VAL A 111 11.14 12.13 -5.23
C VAL A 111 9.93 12.30 -4.32
N GLU A 112 8.94 13.07 -4.78
CA GLU A 112 7.68 13.27 -4.06
C GLU A 112 6.77 12.03 -4.21
N ALA A 113 6.36 11.41 -3.11
CA ALA A 113 5.37 10.34 -3.12
C ALA A 113 3.98 10.89 -2.73
N ARG A 114 2.98 10.68 -3.58
CA ARG A 114 1.58 10.97 -3.27
C ARG A 114 0.80 9.68 -3.05
N VAL A 115 -0.14 9.71 -2.13
CA VAL A 115 -0.83 8.52 -1.61
C VAL A 115 -2.35 8.72 -1.71
N PRO A 116 -2.97 8.48 -2.88
CA PRO A 116 -4.37 8.83 -3.13
C PRO A 116 -5.38 8.18 -2.18
N PHE A 117 -5.08 7.00 -1.63
CA PHE A 117 -5.93 6.36 -0.63
C PHE A 117 -6.05 7.15 0.67
N LEU A 118 -5.10 8.04 0.96
CA LEU A 118 -5.12 8.90 2.14
C LEU A 118 -5.65 10.31 1.84
N ASP A 119 -6.23 10.54 0.66
CA ASP A 119 -6.97 11.78 0.41
C ASP A 119 -8.13 11.90 1.41
N ARG A 120 -8.29 13.09 2.00
CA ARG A 120 -9.31 13.34 3.04
C ARG A 120 -10.72 12.94 2.57
N ARG A 121 -11.12 13.33 1.36
CA ARG A 121 -12.46 13.05 0.85
C ARG A 121 -12.63 11.57 0.55
N PHE A 122 -11.58 10.93 0.04
CA PHE A 122 -11.58 9.47 -0.13
C PHE A 122 -11.74 8.77 1.23
N MET A 123 -10.97 9.17 2.25
CA MET A 123 -11.05 8.58 3.58
C MET A 123 -12.42 8.78 4.24
N GLU A 124 -13.04 9.95 4.11
CA GLU A 124 -14.39 10.21 4.62
C GLU A 124 -15.42 9.20 4.07
N VAL A 125 -15.37 8.93 2.77
CA VAL A 125 -16.22 7.92 2.13
C VAL A 125 -15.78 6.51 2.54
N ALA A 126 -14.49 6.21 2.45
CA ALA A 126 -13.97 4.88 2.69
C ALA A 126 -14.19 4.41 4.14
N MET A 127 -14.09 5.31 5.12
CA MET A 127 -14.27 5.00 6.54
C MET A 127 -15.73 5.01 7.00
N SER A 128 -16.64 5.61 6.23
CA SER A 128 -18.09 5.59 6.51
C SER A 128 -18.82 4.37 5.93
N PHE A 129 -18.16 3.54 5.12
CA PHE A 129 -18.72 2.27 4.65
C PHE A 129 -19.15 1.38 5.80
N ASN A 130 -20.23 0.62 5.59
CA ASN A 130 -20.58 -0.51 6.45
C ASN A 130 -19.40 -1.50 6.49
N VAL A 131 -18.82 -1.65 7.69
CA VAL A 131 -17.60 -2.43 7.92
C VAL A 131 -17.77 -3.90 7.53
N LYS A 132 -18.99 -4.45 7.59
CA LYS A 132 -19.30 -5.80 7.11
C LYS A 132 -18.93 -6.02 5.64
N GLN A 133 -18.93 -4.96 4.82
CA GLN A 133 -18.52 -5.03 3.41
C GLN A 133 -16.99 -5.11 3.24
N LYS A 134 -16.22 -4.70 4.25
CA LYS A 134 -14.76 -4.79 4.28
C LYS A 134 -14.27 -6.12 4.86
N MET A 135 -15.08 -6.76 5.71
CA MET A 135 -14.72 -8.04 6.35
C MET A 135 -14.43 -9.14 5.31
N CYS A 136 -13.50 -10.03 5.66
CA CYS A 136 -13.10 -11.18 4.84
C CYS A 136 -14.09 -12.36 4.89
N VAL A 137 -15.33 -12.11 5.29
CA VAL A 137 -16.45 -13.06 5.33
C VAL A 137 -17.73 -12.34 4.89
N ASP A 138 -18.60 -13.05 4.18
CA ASP A 138 -19.93 -12.53 3.85
C ASP A 138 -20.97 -12.81 4.94
N GLU A 139 -22.20 -12.31 4.73
CA GLU A 139 -23.32 -12.50 5.65
C GLU A 139 -23.75 -13.97 5.78
N ALA A 140 -23.42 -14.82 4.80
CA ALA A 140 -23.64 -16.25 4.83
C ALA A 140 -22.44 -17.03 5.44
N GLY A 141 -21.43 -16.33 5.95
CA GLY A 141 -20.22 -16.93 6.55
C GLY A 141 -19.20 -17.45 5.53
N LYS A 142 -19.39 -17.21 4.23
CA LYS A 142 -18.44 -17.61 3.20
C LYS A 142 -17.23 -16.67 3.21
N LYS A 143 -16.03 -17.26 3.14
CA LYS A 143 -14.77 -16.51 3.07
C LYS A 143 -14.71 -15.64 1.82
N ARG A 144 -14.24 -14.40 2.00
CA ARG A 144 -13.90 -13.43 0.95
C ARG A 144 -12.39 -13.17 0.97
N VAL A 145 -11.87 -12.75 -0.18
CA VAL A 145 -10.53 -12.19 -0.30
C VAL A 145 -10.51 -10.83 0.42
N GLU A 146 -9.38 -10.47 1.02
CA GLU A 146 -9.17 -9.16 1.63
C GLU A 146 -9.39 -8.02 0.63
N LYS A 147 -9.77 -6.84 1.14
CA LYS A 147 -10.11 -5.67 0.32
C LYS A 147 -11.22 -5.96 -0.72
N TRP A 148 -12.15 -6.87 -0.41
CA TRP A 148 -13.20 -7.32 -1.33
C TRP A 148 -13.99 -6.16 -1.96
N VAL A 149 -14.45 -5.21 -1.14
CA VAL A 149 -15.21 -4.04 -1.62
C VAL A 149 -14.39 -3.18 -2.59
N LEU A 150 -13.09 -3.03 -2.34
CA LEU A 150 -12.18 -2.30 -3.23
C LEU A 150 -12.01 -3.05 -4.54
N ARG A 151 -11.77 -4.37 -4.50
CA ARG A 151 -11.67 -5.22 -5.70
C ARG A 151 -12.95 -5.12 -6.54
N LYS A 152 -14.12 -5.18 -5.91
CA LYS A 152 -15.42 -5.03 -6.58
C LYS A 152 -15.65 -3.65 -7.18
N ALA A 153 -15.17 -2.58 -6.55
CA ALA A 153 -15.25 -1.23 -7.11
C ALA A 153 -14.48 -1.09 -8.43
N PHE A 154 -13.43 -1.88 -8.63
CA PHE A 154 -12.63 -1.91 -9.87
C PHE A 154 -12.96 -3.10 -10.80
N ASP A 155 -13.93 -3.95 -10.44
CA ASP A 155 -14.43 -5.08 -11.24
C ASP A 155 -15.43 -4.60 -12.29
N VAL A 156 -14.91 -3.86 -13.28
CA VAL A 156 -15.71 -3.24 -14.34
C VAL A 156 -15.60 -4.06 -15.62
N ALA A 157 -16.72 -4.28 -16.31
CA ALA A 157 -16.74 -5.01 -17.57
C ALA A 157 -15.95 -4.28 -18.69
N PRO A 158 -15.38 -5.01 -19.66
CA PRO A 158 -14.81 -4.42 -20.87
C PRO A 158 -15.83 -3.50 -21.58
N PRO A 159 -15.39 -2.39 -22.20
CA PRO A 159 -14.01 -1.97 -22.44
C PRO A 159 -13.40 -1.12 -21.31
N ARG A 160 -14.10 -0.93 -20.18
CA ARG A 160 -13.67 -0.06 -19.06
C ARG A 160 -12.94 -0.80 -17.94
N ALA A 161 -12.57 -2.06 -18.16
CA ALA A 161 -11.86 -2.86 -17.18
C ALA A 161 -10.49 -2.23 -16.85
N TYR A 162 -10.24 -1.96 -15.57
CA TYR A 162 -8.97 -1.37 -15.11
C TYR A 162 -7.84 -2.38 -15.04
N LEU A 163 -8.13 -3.60 -14.59
CA LEU A 163 -7.15 -4.64 -14.32
C LEU A 163 -7.63 -5.98 -14.86
N PRO A 164 -6.73 -6.87 -15.30
CA PRO A 164 -7.10 -8.23 -15.67
C PRO A 164 -7.59 -9.01 -14.44
N HIS A 165 -8.53 -9.94 -14.64
CA HIS A 165 -9.20 -10.67 -13.55
C HIS A 165 -8.22 -11.38 -12.60
N HIS A 166 -7.12 -11.94 -13.13
CA HIS A 166 -6.11 -12.62 -12.31
C HIS A 166 -5.36 -11.67 -11.37
N ALA A 167 -5.22 -10.39 -11.71
CA ALA A 167 -4.62 -9.39 -10.82
C ALA A 167 -5.64 -8.91 -9.78
N LEU A 168 -6.90 -8.73 -10.20
CA LEU A 168 -7.97 -8.21 -9.35
C LEU A 168 -8.37 -9.17 -8.22
N TYR A 169 -8.18 -10.48 -8.40
CA TYR A 169 -8.50 -11.51 -7.40
C TYR A 169 -7.30 -12.33 -6.94
N ARG A 170 -6.09 -11.79 -7.12
CA ARG A 170 -4.87 -12.37 -6.56
C ARG A 170 -4.86 -12.25 -5.04
N GLN A 171 -4.53 -13.37 -4.38
CA GLN A 171 -4.11 -13.45 -2.98
C GLN A 171 -2.59 -13.43 -2.88
#